data_AF-A0AB73T3E2-F1
#
_entry.id   AF-A0AB73T3E2-F1
#
_cell.length_a   1.000
_cell.length_b   1.000
_cell.length_c   1.000
_cell.angle_alpha   90.00
_cell.angle_beta   90.00
_cell.angle_gamma   90.00
#
_symmetry.space_group_name_H-M   'P 1'
#
loop_
_entity.id
_entity.type
_entity.pdbx_description
1 polymer ?
#
loop_
_entity_poly.entity_id
_entity_poly.type
_entity_poly.pdbx_seq_one_letter_code
_entity_poly.pdbx_strand_id
1 'polypeptide(L)'
;MKKKEHKYFNQLFFTYSASFLLFLTLLFAAVLTFIYKEQYARNVEVHRQLVSQIQSQLDSSLEGMDRIINGLIFNKSFMDVMSDSQAASSTPVYDSQVLNYFLTMDVPDLSTYRIIAFNEDVYYTLTKSDENPSYIRDAISAYPWAELVRIADGEKVIIPVHPDDFSEHGAPVYSVARQITDGKNDYGIIEVQNEYSEIFSICRLDNVSADIMLFAPDSTQIYPSLSDGGSHSPEFYQNIYGTVSRQQQPDGSFRQNGAQISYVTSSYSGWTAILHCPTLAVVPYGLQMILFSLLIFLFLIATVLLMFRVLTRRMVAPLNDLNLALKEVSLDNLSLELPQQYNIEEIEDINQSFQKMFGHLKNAINISIQSKTNEERANYLALQSQMNPHTIYNTISMIEGVTYMNGDLEASELCIRFSKMLRYISDYTKDTYSIQDEVSHLQNYAFLIQKRYDGRLDIHISAQEDLLGEAIPKFTLQPLVENCIKHGLRSSNPHFVVKMSVSGSDKEWKILVTDNGSGFTKESTAKIEEQLKNCDDGLKNHKDIINRKIGNLAISNIYMRCRILYGDRFRFAFGSTPGGQGAFVELTVRRENGND
;
A
#
# COMPACT_ATOMS: atom_id res chain seq x y z
N MET A 1 -6.93 -22.86 3.45
CA MET A 1 -6.54 -21.90 4.51
C MET A 1 -5.68 -20.72 4.04
N LYS A 2 -4.80 -20.83 3.03
CA LYS A 2 -3.94 -19.73 2.51
C LYS A 2 -4.70 -18.42 2.13
N LYS A 3 -5.97 -18.48 1.70
CA LYS A 3 -6.79 -17.29 1.35
C LYS A 3 -7.34 -16.49 2.56
N LYS A 4 -7.32 -17.05 3.78
CA LYS A 4 -7.92 -16.41 4.97
C LYS A 4 -6.96 -15.46 5.70
N GLU A 5 -5.65 -15.72 5.72
CA GLU A 5 -4.70 -14.89 6.49
C GLU A 5 -4.28 -13.60 5.78
N HIS A 6 -4.08 -13.62 4.46
CA HIS A 6 -3.98 -12.38 3.68
C HIS A 6 -5.22 -11.49 3.87
N LYS A 7 -6.36 -12.09 4.19
CA LYS A 7 -7.62 -11.39 4.42
C LYS A 7 -7.61 -10.58 5.71
N TYR A 8 -7.01 -11.09 6.80
CA TYR A 8 -6.98 -10.38 8.09
C TYR A 8 -6.06 -9.18 8.08
N PHE A 9 -4.84 -9.32 7.55
CA PHE A 9 -3.91 -8.19 7.48
C PHE A 9 -4.45 -7.11 6.52
N ASN A 10 -4.95 -7.51 5.34
CA ASN A 10 -5.58 -6.58 4.41
C ASN A 10 -6.89 -5.98 4.97
N GLN A 11 -7.65 -6.70 5.79
CA GLN A 11 -8.85 -6.16 6.45
C GLN A 11 -8.48 -5.12 7.50
N LEU A 12 -7.56 -5.43 8.43
CA LEU A 12 -7.11 -4.49 9.44
C LEU A 12 -6.53 -3.22 8.77
N PHE A 13 -5.73 -3.42 7.72
CA PHE A 13 -5.12 -2.38 6.91
C PHE A 13 -6.15 -1.52 6.15
N PHE A 14 -7.15 -2.14 5.52
CA PHE A 14 -8.24 -1.41 4.86
C PHE A 14 -9.09 -0.65 5.88
N THR A 15 -9.34 -1.21 7.06
CA THR A 15 -10.12 -0.53 8.10
C THR A 15 -9.39 0.69 8.66
N TYR A 16 -8.08 0.62 8.90
CA TYR A 16 -7.31 1.78 9.40
C TYR A 16 -7.14 2.86 8.35
N SER A 17 -6.84 2.49 7.10
CA SER A 17 -6.72 3.46 6.01
C SER A 17 -8.06 4.13 5.69
N ALA A 18 -9.16 3.36 5.66
CA ALA A 18 -10.50 3.91 5.51
C ALA A 18 -10.88 4.83 6.67
N SER A 19 -10.54 4.47 7.92
CA SER A 19 -10.80 5.32 9.09
C SER A 19 -10.00 6.63 9.04
N PHE A 20 -8.75 6.57 8.62
CA PHE A 20 -7.90 7.77 8.48
C PHE A 20 -8.38 8.68 7.34
N LEU A 21 -8.77 8.10 6.20
CA LEU A 21 -9.38 8.85 5.10
C LEU A 21 -10.73 9.46 5.50
N LEU A 22 -11.55 8.74 6.26
CA LEU A 22 -12.80 9.26 6.82
C LEU A 22 -12.54 10.44 7.76
N PHE A 23 -11.53 10.33 8.64
CA PHE A 23 -11.14 11.44 9.50
C PHE A 23 -10.66 12.65 8.69
N LEU A 24 -9.81 12.43 7.68
CA LEU A 24 -9.30 13.51 6.83
C LEU A 24 -10.42 14.20 6.03
N THR A 25 -11.39 13.44 5.51
CA THR A 25 -12.56 13.98 4.80
C THR A 25 -13.48 14.78 5.71
N LEU A 26 -13.72 14.31 6.94
CA LEU A 26 -14.49 15.06 7.95
C LEU A 26 -13.78 16.36 8.35
N LEU A 27 -12.46 16.30 8.56
CA LEU A 27 -11.65 17.49 8.86
C LEU A 27 -11.71 18.50 7.71
N PHE A 28 -11.57 18.03 6.46
CA PHE A 28 -11.67 18.89 5.28
C PHE A 28 -13.06 19.54 5.15
N ALA A 29 -14.13 18.77 5.37
CA ALA A 29 -15.50 19.31 5.36
C ALA A 29 -15.69 20.39 6.44
N ALA A 30 -15.12 20.19 7.65
CA ALA A 30 -15.17 21.18 8.72
C ALA A 30 -14.41 22.47 8.35
N VAL A 31 -13.20 22.34 7.79
CA VAL A 31 -12.39 23.48 7.32
C VAL A 31 -13.10 24.23 6.19
N LEU A 32 -13.67 23.52 5.22
CA LEU A 32 -14.39 24.14 4.11
C LEU A 32 -15.64 24.88 4.59
N THR A 33 -16.37 24.32 5.57
CA THR A 33 -17.51 24.99 6.20
C THR A 33 -17.08 26.24 6.97
N PHE A 34 -15.95 26.18 7.67
CA PHE A 34 -15.37 27.32 8.38
C PHE A 34 -14.98 28.45 7.41
N ILE A 35 -14.22 28.12 6.36
CA ILE A 35 -13.82 29.09 5.32
C ILE A 35 -15.06 29.71 4.68
N TYR A 36 -16.05 28.89 4.30
CA TYR A 36 -17.28 29.39 3.70
C TYR A 36 -18.01 30.38 4.63
N LYS A 37 -18.13 30.05 5.93
CA LYS A 37 -18.79 30.92 6.92
C LYS A 37 -18.04 32.23 7.13
N GLU A 38 -16.71 32.18 7.24
CA GLU A 38 -15.88 33.37 7.43
C GLU A 38 -15.92 34.27 6.19
N GLN A 39 -15.85 33.67 5.01
CA GLN A 39 -15.85 34.38 3.74
C GLN A 39 -17.22 35.01 3.46
N TYR A 40 -18.31 34.31 3.79
CA TYR A 40 -19.67 34.88 3.79
C TYR A 40 -19.78 36.09 4.72
N ALA A 41 -19.34 35.97 5.99
CA ALA A 41 -19.40 37.07 6.95
C ALA A 41 -18.59 38.29 6.49
N ARG A 42 -17.41 38.06 5.90
CA ARG A 42 -16.57 39.11 5.33
C ARG A 42 -17.26 39.83 4.16
N ASN A 43 -17.90 39.09 3.26
CA ASN A 43 -18.63 39.71 2.14
C ASN A 43 -19.84 40.52 2.62
N VAL A 44 -20.57 40.04 3.63
CA VAL A 44 -21.68 40.80 4.25
C VAL A 44 -21.16 42.13 4.82
N GLU A 45 -20.02 42.13 5.49
CA GLU A 45 -19.41 43.35 6.03
C GLU A 45 -18.93 44.30 4.93
N VAL A 46 -18.30 43.78 3.86
CA VAL A 46 -17.92 44.59 2.68
C VAL A 46 -19.14 45.26 2.05
N HIS A 47 -20.25 44.53 1.92
CA HIS A 47 -21.51 45.07 1.43
C HIS A 47 -22.08 46.16 2.37
N ARG A 48 -22.02 45.95 3.69
CA ARG A 48 -22.44 46.96 4.67
C ARG A 48 -21.60 48.24 4.57
N GLN A 49 -20.28 48.10 4.42
CA GLN A 49 -19.37 49.23 4.22
C GLN A 49 -19.64 49.96 2.90
N LEU A 50 -19.95 49.23 1.83
CA LEU A 50 -20.34 49.82 0.55
C LEU A 50 -21.60 50.67 0.68
N VAL A 51 -22.66 50.16 1.34
CA VAL A 51 -23.89 50.93 1.60
C VAL A 51 -23.60 52.15 2.46
N SER A 52 -22.80 51.99 3.52
CA SER A 52 -22.42 53.10 4.39
C SER A 52 -21.63 54.19 3.64
N GLN A 53 -20.76 53.80 2.71
CA GLN A 53 -20.00 54.76 1.89
C GLN A 53 -20.91 55.51 0.92
N ILE A 54 -21.85 54.81 0.29
CA ILE A 54 -22.87 55.44 -0.58
C ILE A 54 -23.71 56.44 0.22
N GLN A 55 -24.20 56.02 1.40
CA GLN A 55 -24.96 56.90 2.27
C GLN A 55 -24.13 58.13 2.69
N SER A 56 -22.86 57.93 3.05
CA SER A 56 -21.95 59.03 3.42
C SER A 56 -21.68 59.99 2.25
N GLN A 57 -21.60 59.50 1.01
CA GLN A 57 -21.44 60.35 -0.18
C GLN A 57 -22.71 61.17 -0.47
N LEU A 58 -23.88 60.55 -0.34
CA LEU A 58 -25.16 61.25 -0.46
C LEU A 58 -25.30 62.34 0.61
N ASP A 59 -24.99 62.00 1.86
CA ASP A 59 -25.03 62.96 2.96
C ASP A 59 -24.01 64.08 2.75
N SER A 60 -22.80 63.78 2.25
CA SER A 60 -21.79 64.81 1.93
C SER A 60 -22.26 65.78 0.85
N SER A 61 -23.02 65.29 -0.14
CA SER A 61 -23.59 66.15 -1.19
C SER A 61 -24.68 67.06 -0.63
N LEU A 62 -25.62 66.51 0.18
CA LEU A 62 -26.64 67.29 0.87
C LEU A 62 -26.03 68.29 1.88
N GLU A 63 -25.00 67.91 2.62
CA GLU A 63 -24.24 68.81 3.49
C GLU A 63 -23.49 69.89 2.69
N GLY A 64 -23.04 69.58 1.47
CA GLY A 64 -22.53 70.57 0.53
C GLY A 64 -23.57 71.63 0.21
N MET A 65 -24.78 71.21 -0.17
CA MET A 65 -25.91 72.11 -0.44
C MET A 65 -26.28 72.95 0.79
N ASP A 66 -26.40 72.33 1.96
CA ASP A 66 -26.74 73.01 3.22
C ASP A 66 -25.64 73.99 3.64
N ARG A 67 -24.36 73.68 3.41
CA ARG A 67 -23.26 74.63 3.64
C ARG A 67 -23.34 75.86 2.73
N ILE A 68 -23.71 75.68 1.46
CA ILE A 68 -23.93 76.80 0.53
C ILE A 68 -25.07 77.69 1.02
N ILE A 69 -26.19 77.09 1.44
CA ILE A 69 -27.34 77.83 2.00
C ILE A 69 -26.95 78.62 3.24
N ASN A 70 -26.31 77.96 4.21
CA ASN A 70 -25.87 78.61 5.44
C ASN A 70 -24.84 79.72 5.15
N GLY A 71 -23.91 79.49 4.23
CA GLY A 71 -22.94 80.51 3.81
C GLY A 71 -23.61 81.77 3.27
N LEU A 72 -24.71 81.63 2.52
CA LEU A 72 -25.50 82.75 2.01
C LEU A 72 -26.34 83.40 3.11
N ILE A 73 -27.09 82.64 3.91
CA ILE A 73 -27.94 83.17 4.98
C ILE A 73 -27.12 83.91 6.06
N PHE A 74 -25.91 83.44 6.39
CA PHE A 74 -25.04 84.12 7.36
C PHE A 74 -24.22 85.26 6.75
N ASN A 75 -24.22 85.40 5.42
CA ASN A 75 -23.57 86.53 4.77
C ASN A 75 -24.42 87.79 4.96
N LYS A 76 -23.91 88.72 5.75
CA LYS A 76 -24.62 89.97 6.05
C LYS A 76 -25.02 90.75 4.80
N SER A 77 -24.14 90.81 3.79
CA SER A 77 -24.42 91.53 2.55
C SER A 77 -25.55 90.88 1.75
N PHE A 78 -25.63 89.54 1.75
CA PHE A 78 -26.75 88.81 1.13
C PHE A 78 -28.06 89.07 1.88
N MET A 79 -28.06 89.03 3.21
CA MET A 79 -29.23 89.32 4.02
C MET A 79 -29.69 90.78 3.90
N ASP A 80 -28.76 91.73 3.86
CA ASP A 80 -29.07 93.15 3.66
C ASP A 80 -29.79 93.33 2.31
N VAL A 81 -29.28 92.71 1.23
CA VAL A 81 -29.93 92.71 -0.10
C VAL A 81 -31.33 92.09 -0.07
N MET A 82 -31.51 90.93 0.58
CA MET A 82 -32.81 90.28 0.70
C MET A 82 -33.80 91.12 1.53
N SER A 83 -33.34 91.80 2.58
CA SER A 83 -34.18 92.66 3.43
C SER A 83 -34.57 93.99 2.77
N ASP A 84 -33.63 94.64 2.06
CA ASP A 84 -33.87 95.91 1.36
C ASP A 84 -34.80 95.72 0.14
N SER A 85 -34.79 94.53 -0.46
CA SER A 85 -35.64 94.20 -1.61
C SER A 85 -37.14 94.29 -1.32
N GLN A 86 -37.58 94.08 -0.07
CA GLN A 86 -38.99 94.26 0.33
C GLN A 86 -39.43 95.74 0.35
N ALA A 87 -38.48 96.69 0.31
CA ALA A 87 -38.76 98.13 0.36
C ALA A 87 -38.83 98.80 -1.03
N ALA A 88 -38.43 98.12 -2.12
CA ALA A 88 -38.29 98.70 -3.45
C ALA A 88 -39.31 98.15 -4.47
N SER A 89 -40.09 99.03 -5.07
CA SER A 89 -41.19 98.71 -5.98
C SER A 89 -40.80 98.28 -7.41
N SER A 90 -41.42 97.19 -7.87
CA SER A 90 -42.00 96.92 -9.21
C SER A 90 -41.14 96.60 -10.45
N THR A 91 -39.86 96.25 -10.30
CA THR A 91 -39.12 95.56 -11.38
C THR A 91 -38.05 94.65 -10.79
N PRO A 92 -38.16 93.32 -10.91
CA PRO A 92 -37.14 92.41 -10.41
C PRO A 92 -35.87 92.61 -11.21
N VAL A 93 -34.81 93.00 -10.51
CA VAL A 93 -33.48 93.14 -11.08
C VAL A 93 -32.89 91.74 -11.21
N TYR A 94 -32.83 91.23 -12.44
CA TYR A 94 -32.04 90.05 -12.75
C TYR A 94 -30.56 90.43 -12.60
N ASP A 95 -29.91 89.94 -11.56
CA ASP A 95 -28.46 90.08 -11.43
C ASP A 95 -27.82 88.73 -11.09
N SER A 96 -27.50 87.98 -12.15
CA SER A 96 -26.76 86.72 -12.10
C SER A 96 -25.37 86.86 -11.46
N GLN A 97 -24.89 88.09 -11.21
CA GLN A 97 -23.57 88.33 -10.60
C GLN A 97 -23.62 88.41 -9.07
N VAL A 98 -24.75 88.77 -8.46
CA VAL A 98 -24.87 89.00 -7.00
C VAL A 98 -24.54 87.74 -6.21
N LEU A 99 -25.14 86.61 -6.58
CA LEU A 99 -24.88 85.34 -5.89
C LEU A 99 -23.45 84.86 -6.10
N ASN A 100 -22.91 85.06 -7.31
CA ASN A 100 -21.54 84.69 -7.66
C ASN A 100 -20.50 85.50 -6.85
N TYR A 101 -20.76 86.78 -6.57
CA TYR A 101 -19.94 87.60 -5.68
C TYR A 101 -19.97 87.12 -4.23
N PHE A 102 -21.13 86.66 -3.73
CA PHE A 102 -21.24 86.16 -2.36
C PHE A 102 -20.60 84.77 -2.18
N LEU A 103 -20.65 83.93 -3.21
CA LEU A 103 -20.10 82.58 -3.17
C LEU A 103 -18.57 82.56 -3.35
N THR A 104 -18.02 83.49 -4.13
CA THR A 104 -16.57 83.60 -4.36
C THR A 104 -15.76 84.08 -3.15
N MET A 105 -16.40 84.61 -2.10
CA MET A 105 -15.71 85.10 -0.90
C MET A 105 -15.46 84.03 0.18
N ASP A 106 -16.29 82.98 0.29
CA ASP A 106 -16.21 82.03 1.41
C ASP A 106 -16.55 80.56 1.10
N VAL A 107 -16.90 80.18 -0.14
CA VAL A 107 -17.30 78.80 -0.46
C VAL A 107 -16.36 78.16 -1.49
N PRO A 108 -15.57 77.13 -1.14
CA PRO A 108 -14.75 76.41 -2.09
C PRO A 108 -15.60 75.44 -2.93
N ASP A 109 -15.57 75.66 -4.24
CA ASP A 109 -16.09 74.79 -5.32
C ASP A 109 -17.63 74.76 -5.50
N LEU A 110 -18.12 75.46 -6.53
CA LEU A 110 -19.53 75.48 -6.95
C LEU A 110 -19.82 74.30 -7.89
N SER A 111 -19.89 73.10 -7.31
CA SER A 111 -20.26 71.90 -8.06
C SER A 111 -21.77 71.73 -8.24
N THR A 112 -22.60 72.59 -7.64
CA THR A 112 -24.07 72.47 -7.67
C THR A 112 -24.70 72.82 -9.01
N TYR A 113 -25.92 72.33 -9.27
CA TYR A 113 -26.62 72.54 -10.55
C TYR A 113 -27.30 73.92 -10.61
N ARG A 114 -28.06 74.26 -9.56
CA ARG A 114 -28.75 75.55 -9.41
C ARG A 114 -28.74 75.98 -7.95
N ILE A 115 -28.62 77.28 -7.71
CA ILE A 115 -28.93 77.93 -6.45
C ILE A 115 -29.94 79.02 -6.77
N ILE A 116 -31.07 79.05 -6.09
CA ILE A 116 -32.08 80.10 -6.26
C ILE A 116 -32.55 80.61 -4.90
N ALA A 117 -32.58 81.92 -4.74
CA ALA A 117 -33.12 82.60 -3.58
C ALA A 117 -34.19 83.58 -4.05
N PHE A 118 -35.40 83.50 -3.51
CA PHE A 118 -36.52 84.28 -4.00
C PHE A 118 -37.51 84.66 -2.90
N ASN A 119 -38.21 85.77 -3.13
CA ASN A 119 -39.40 86.18 -2.43
C ASN A 119 -40.50 86.54 -3.46
N GLU A 120 -41.61 87.12 -3.03
CA GLU A 120 -42.72 87.47 -3.94
C GLU A 120 -42.34 88.57 -4.95
N ASP A 121 -41.31 89.36 -4.68
CA ASP A 121 -40.94 90.55 -5.45
C ASP A 121 -39.62 90.41 -6.25
N VAL A 122 -38.66 89.62 -5.77
CA VAL A 122 -37.29 89.51 -6.29
C VAL A 122 -36.80 88.06 -6.23
N TYR A 123 -35.98 87.68 -7.21
CA TYR A 123 -35.26 86.42 -7.21
C TYR A 123 -33.80 86.59 -7.67
N TYR A 124 -32.93 85.76 -7.11
CA TYR A 124 -31.53 85.63 -7.45
C TYR A 124 -31.26 84.17 -7.77
N THR A 125 -30.61 83.89 -8.88
CA THR A 125 -30.35 82.53 -9.33
C THR A 125 -28.94 82.42 -9.89
N LEU A 126 -28.34 81.27 -9.67
CA LEU A 126 -27.09 80.83 -10.26
C LEU A 126 -27.33 79.42 -10.77
N THR A 127 -27.22 79.21 -12.08
CA THR A 127 -27.37 77.88 -12.69
C THR A 127 -26.26 77.62 -13.70
N LYS A 128 -26.08 76.35 -14.04
CA LYS A 128 -25.23 75.90 -15.16
C LYS A 128 -25.96 75.90 -16.52
N SER A 129 -27.25 76.21 -16.56
CA SER A 129 -28.12 76.16 -17.75
C SER A 129 -28.61 77.54 -18.20
N ASP A 130 -29.20 77.64 -19.40
CA ASP A 130 -29.79 78.91 -19.86
C ASP A 130 -31.07 79.24 -19.08
N GLU A 131 -31.22 80.50 -18.67
CA GLU A 131 -32.37 80.95 -17.86
C GLU A 131 -33.37 81.75 -18.70
N ASN A 132 -34.66 81.45 -18.53
CA ASN A 132 -35.76 82.31 -19.00
C ASN A 132 -36.37 83.08 -17.81
N PRO A 133 -36.09 84.39 -17.66
CA PRO A 133 -36.59 85.21 -16.55
C PRO A 133 -38.11 85.25 -16.39
N SER A 134 -38.86 85.12 -17.49
CA SER A 134 -40.32 85.12 -17.44
C SER A 134 -40.87 83.83 -16.83
N TYR A 135 -40.29 82.70 -17.21
CA TYR A 135 -40.66 81.38 -16.70
C TYR A 135 -40.37 81.23 -15.20
N ILE A 136 -39.19 81.68 -14.76
CA ILE A 136 -38.77 81.59 -13.35
C ILE A 136 -39.74 82.37 -12.43
N ARG A 137 -40.24 83.53 -12.88
CA ARG A 137 -41.21 84.32 -12.10
C ARG A 137 -42.53 83.58 -11.90
N ASP A 138 -43.04 82.95 -12.96
CA ASP A 138 -44.27 82.17 -12.89
C ASP A 138 -44.06 80.94 -11.99
N ALA A 139 -42.89 80.29 -12.08
CA ALA A 139 -42.50 79.16 -11.24
C ALA A 139 -42.41 79.53 -9.74
N ILE A 140 -41.87 80.71 -9.40
CA ILE A 140 -41.82 81.19 -8.00
C ILE A 140 -43.22 81.32 -7.40
N SER A 141 -44.16 81.86 -8.16
CA SER A 141 -45.54 82.05 -7.70
C SER A 141 -46.28 80.72 -7.51
N ALA A 142 -45.86 79.68 -8.22
CA ALA A 142 -46.44 78.34 -8.18
C ALA A 142 -45.54 77.31 -7.45
N TYR A 143 -44.57 77.76 -6.66
CA TYR A 143 -43.55 76.89 -6.07
C TYR A 143 -44.15 75.80 -5.17
N PRO A 144 -44.05 74.50 -5.51
CA PRO A 144 -44.78 73.44 -4.83
C PRO A 144 -44.40 73.25 -3.36
N TRP A 145 -43.17 73.61 -3.00
CA TRP A 145 -42.59 73.32 -1.69
C TRP A 145 -42.64 74.50 -0.72
N ALA A 146 -43.26 75.62 -1.11
CA ALA A 146 -43.28 76.87 -0.32
C ALA A 146 -43.85 76.66 1.09
N GLU A 147 -44.97 75.95 1.19
CA GLU A 147 -45.64 75.68 2.48
C GLU A 147 -44.77 74.79 3.37
N LEU A 148 -44.16 73.75 2.79
CA LEU A 148 -43.32 72.81 3.52
C LEU A 148 -42.07 73.49 4.11
N VAL A 149 -41.44 74.39 3.33
CA VAL A 149 -40.28 75.18 3.79
C VAL A 149 -40.65 76.19 4.87
N ARG A 150 -41.81 76.87 4.75
CA ARG A 150 -42.26 77.83 5.77
C ARG A 150 -42.69 77.15 7.08
N ILE A 151 -43.26 75.94 7.02
CA ILE A 151 -43.59 75.15 8.21
C ILE A 151 -42.33 74.71 8.96
N ALA A 152 -41.22 74.49 8.25
CA ALA A 152 -39.96 74.11 8.86
C ALA A 152 -39.29 75.23 9.68
N ASP A 153 -39.79 76.48 9.62
CA ASP A 153 -39.37 77.62 10.45
C ASP A 153 -37.84 77.80 10.52
N GLY A 154 -37.20 77.87 9.36
CA GLY A 154 -35.75 78.02 9.24
C GLY A 154 -34.93 76.73 9.37
N GLU A 155 -35.54 75.58 9.70
CA GLU A 155 -34.87 74.28 9.58
C GLU A 155 -34.71 73.86 8.12
N LYS A 156 -33.70 73.03 7.85
CA LYS A 156 -33.48 72.50 6.50
C LYS A 156 -34.60 71.56 6.08
N VAL A 157 -35.00 71.67 4.83
CA VAL A 157 -35.94 70.77 4.18
C VAL A 157 -35.21 70.06 3.05
N ILE A 158 -35.19 68.73 3.10
CA ILE A 158 -34.63 67.92 2.02
C ILE A 158 -35.79 67.51 1.12
N ILE A 159 -35.76 67.99 -0.12
CA ILE A 159 -36.78 67.71 -1.12
C ILE A 159 -36.29 66.49 -1.92
N PRO A 160 -37.10 65.41 -2.03
CA PRO A 160 -36.75 64.24 -2.82
C PRO A 160 -36.68 64.58 -4.32
N VAL A 161 -36.41 63.59 -5.17
CA VAL A 161 -36.28 63.83 -6.62
C VAL A 161 -37.57 64.45 -7.19
N HIS A 162 -37.45 65.62 -7.80
CA HIS A 162 -38.53 66.39 -8.42
C HIS A 162 -38.03 67.04 -9.72
N PRO A 163 -38.91 67.44 -10.65
CA PRO A 163 -38.48 68.23 -11.82
C PRO A 163 -37.98 69.61 -11.36
N ASP A 164 -36.96 70.16 -12.03
CA ASP A 164 -36.55 71.55 -11.84
C ASP A 164 -37.68 72.48 -12.28
N ASP A 165 -38.46 72.95 -11.31
CA ASP A 165 -39.61 73.83 -11.51
C ASP A 165 -39.20 75.18 -12.12
N PHE A 166 -37.92 75.57 -12.06
CA PHE A 166 -37.39 76.83 -12.58
C PHE A 166 -36.79 76.70 -13.99
N SER A 167 -36.84 75.51 -14.60
CA SER A 167 -36.39 75.24 -15.97
C SER A 167 -37.54 74.76 -16.86
N GLU A 168 -37.63 75.26 -18.09
CA GLU A 168 -38.61 74.81 -19.09
C GLU A 168 -38.45 73.31 -19.44
N HIS A 169 -37.25 72.77 -19.24
CA HIS A 169 -36.93 71.37 -19.54
C HIS A 169 -37.26 70.41 -18.40
N GLY A 170 -37.49 70.91 -17.18
CA GLY A 170 -37.88 70.10 -16.01
C GLY A 170 -36.92 68.95 -15.72
N ALA A 171 -35.60 69.20 -15.75
CA ALA A 171 -34.60 68.18 -15.45
C ALA A 171 -34.82 67.60 -14.04
N PRO A 172 -34.67 66.28 -13.83
CA PRO A 172 -34.85 65.70 -12.50
C PRO A 172 -33.71 66.15 -11.58
N VAL A 173 -34.07 66.80 -10.48
CA VAL A 173 -33.16 67.33 -9.47
C VAL A 173 -33.56 66.86 -8.08
N TYR A 174 -32.62 66.93 -7.14
CA TYR A 174 -32.89 66.83 -5.71
C TYR A 174 -32.33 68.07 -5.04
N SER A 175 -32.98 68.52 -3.97
CA SER A 175 -32.63 69.82 -3.41
C SER A 175 -32.70 69.87 -1.90
N VAL A 176 -31.96 70.84 -1.36
CA VAL A 176 -32.11 71.31 0.01
C VAL A 176 -32.69 72.71 -0.08
N ALA A 177 -33.80 72.92 0.61
CA ALA A 177 -34.45 74.22 0.71
C ALA A 177 -34.50 74.67 2.17
N ARG A 178 -34.47 75.99 2.38
CA ARG A 178 -34.61 76.60 3.70
C ARG A 178 -35.27 77.95 3.59
N GLN A 179 -35.95 78.36 4.65
CA GLN A 179 -36.45 79.71 4.79
C GLN A 179 -35.30 80.69 5.08
N ILE A 180 -35.31 81.84 4.40
CA ILE A 180 -34.40 82.95 4.65
C ILE A 180 -35.04 83.80 5.76
N THR A 181 -34.54 83.68 6.98
CA THR A 181 -35.06 84.43 8.14
C THR A 181 -33.93 84.89 9.05
N ASP A 182 -34.14 86.02 9.73
CA ASP A 182 -33.32 86.48 10.86
C ASP A 182 -33.88 86.03 12.23
N GLY A 183 -34.89 85.15 12.22
CA GLY A 183 -35.63 84.70 13.39
C GLY A 183 -36.78 85.61 13.81
N LYS A 184 -37.02 86.73 13.11
CA LYS A 184 -38.14 87.65 13.35
C LYS A 184 -38.98 87.91 12.10
N ASN A 185 -38.34 88.06 10.95
CA ASN A 185 -38.99 88.34 9.67
C ASN A 185 -38.68 87.24 8.65
N ASP A 186 -39.62 87.04 7.73
CA ASP A 186 -39.49 86.14 6.59
C ASP A 186 -39.01 86.95 5.37
N TYR A 187 -37.83 86.61 4.85
CA TYR A 187 -37.23 87.30 3.70
C TYR A 187 -37.33 86.49 2.41
N GLY A 188 -37.87 85.26 2.45
CA GLY A 188 -38.04 84.42 1.27
C GLY A 188 -37.54 82.99 1.48
N ILE A 189 -37.34 82.27 0.37
CA ILE A 189 -36.88 80.89 0.34
C ILE A 189 -35.58 80.82 -0.45
N ILE A 190 -34.65 80.00 0.03
CA ILE A 190 -33.45 79.61 -0.71
C ILE A 190 -33.46 78.11 -0.95
N GLU A 191 -33.16 77.72 -2.19
CA GLU A 191 -33.06 76.35 -2.64
C GLU A 191 -31.74 76.13 -3.38
N VAL A 192 -31.06 75.05 -3.03
CA VAL A 192 -29.89 74.54 -3.76
C VAL A 192 -30.25 73.19 -4.36
N GLN A 193 -30.11 73.08 -5.67
CA GLN A 193 -30.45 71.89 -6.46
C GLN A 193 -29.19 71.26 -7.05
N ASN A 194 -29.15 69.92 -7.06
CA ASN A 194 -28.24 69.13 -7.90
C ASN A 194 -29.03 68.20 -8.82
N GLU A 195 -28.42 67.85 -9.95
CA GLU A 195 -29.01 66.92 -10.90
C GLU A 195 -29.11 65.50 -10.33
N TYR A 196 -30.17 64.78 -10.69
CA TYR A 196 -30.32 63.36 -10.41
C TYR A 196 -29.17 62.50 -10.98
N SER A 197 -28.48 63.00 -12.01
CA SER A 197 -27.28 62.36 -12.58
C SER A 197 -26.19 62.10 -11.52
N GLU A 198 -26.11 62.93 -10.48
CA GLU A 198 -25.19 62.75 -9.36
C GLU A 198 -25.61 61.57 -8.47
N ILE A 199 -26.88 61.50 -8.04
CA ILE A 199 -27.42 60.34 -7.29
C ILE A 199 -27.24 59.05 -8.10
N PHE A 200 -27.54 59.11 -9.39
CA PHE A 200 -27.34 57.99 -10.31
C PHE A 200 -25.87 57.57 -10.34
N SER A 201 -24.91 58.51 -10.40
CA SER A 201 -23.48 58.19 -10.40
C SER A 201 -22.98 57.61 -9.07
N ILE A 202 -23.52 58.07 -7.94
CA ILE A 202 -23.18 57.59 -6.60
C ILE A 202 -23.74 56.17 -6.37
N CYS A 203 -24.96 55.91 -6.84
CA CYS A 203 -25.66 54.65 -6.63
C CYS A 203 -25.39 53.59 -7.72
N ARG A 204 -24.72 53.96 -8.82
CA ARG A 204 -24.43 53.03 -9.92
C ARG A 204 -23.27 52.10 -9.57
N LEU A 205 -23.55 50.79 -9.54
CA LEU A 205 -22.54 49.74 -9.39
C LEU A 205 -22.30 49.01 -10.72
N ASP A 206 -21.25 49.39 -11.45
CA ASP A 206 -20.96 48.79 -12.76
C ASP A 206 -20.44 47.34 -12.69
N ASN A 207 -19.93 46.89 -11.53
CA ASN A 207 -19.22 45.61 -11.40
C ASN A 207 -19.75 44.70 -10.28
N VAL A 208 -20.90 45.01 -9.71
CA VAL A 208 -21.50 44.21 -8.63
C VAL A 208 -22.87 43.77 -9.08
N SER A 209 -23.14 42.47 -9.06
CA SER A 209 -24.49 41.90 -9.19
C SER A 209 -25.29 42.15 -7.90
N ALA A 210 -25.54 43.42 -7.61
CA ALA A 210 -26.33 43.91 -6.50
C ALA A 210 -27.06 45.17 -6.94
N ASP A 211 -28.32 45.29 -6.51
CA ASP A 211 -29.14 46.47 -6.79
C ASP A 211 -29.13 47.37 -5.55
N ILE A 212 -28.92 48.67 -5.76
CA ILE A 212 -29.09 49.68 -4.71
C ILE A 212 -30.46 50.30 -4.84
N MET A 213 -31.06 50.59 -3.69
CA MET A 213 -32.31 51.32 -3.57
C MET A 213 -32.12 52.41 -2.53
N LEU A 214 -32.74 53.55 -2.76
CA LEU A 214 -32.72 54.68 -1.85
C LEU A 214 -34.15 55.13 -1.60
N PHE A 215 -34.52 55.25 -0.34
CA PHE A 215 -35.87 55.64 0.07
C PHE A 215 -35.82 56.82 1.04
N ALA A 216 -36.76 57.75 0.86
CA ALA A 216 -37.03 58.82 1.82
C ALA A 216 -37.87 58.31 3.02
N PRO A 217 -37.90 59.05 4.14
CA PRO A 217 -38.69 58.69 5.33
C PRO A 217 -40.19 58.49 5.10
N ASP A 218 -40.74 59.16 4.09
CA ASP A 218 -42.14 59.11 3.66
C ASP A 218 -42.45 57.86 2.80
N SER A 219 -41.50 56.95 2.65
CA SER A 219 -41.56 55.78 1.75
C SER A 219 -41.48 56.10 0.25
N THR A 220 -41.09 57.33 -0.12
CA THR A 220 -40.85 57.69 -1.51
C THR A 220 -39.55 57.08 -2.01
N GLN A 221 -39.61 56.41 -3.17
CA GLN A 221 -38.43 55.82 -3.81
C GLN A 221 -37.63 56.92 -4.54
N ILE A 222 -36.39 57.15 -4.09
CA ILE A 222 -35.47 58.14 -4.66
C ILE A 222 -34.62 57.50 -5.77
N TYR A 223 -34.16 56.26 -5.56
CA TYR A 223 -33.36 55.50 -6.54
C TYR A 223 -33.73 54.01 -6.48
N PRO A 224 -33.77 53.27 -7.60
CA PRO A 224 -33.74 53.77 -8.99
C PRO A 224 -35.03 54.52 -9.36
N SER A 225 -34.96 55.52 -10.23
CA SER A 225 -36.15 56.20 -10.74
C SER A 225 -36.92 55.31 -11.74
N LEU A 226 -38.22 55.57 -11.95
CA LEU A 226 -39.05 54.89 -12.96
C LEU A 226 -38.46 54.93 -14.38
N SER A 227 -37.66 55.97 -14.68
CA SER A 227 -36.94 56.15 -15.94
C SER A 227 -35.69 55.28 -16.10
N ASP A 228 -35.16 54.74 -15.00
CA ASP A 228 -33.82 54.13 -14.99
C ASP A 228 -33.85 52.66 -15.44
N GLY A 229 -35.04 52.09 -15.64
CA GLY A 229 -35.20 50.69 -16.06
C GLY A 229 -34.63 49.70 -15.03
N GLY A 230 -34.98 49.89 -13.75
CA GLY A 230 -34.49 49.06 -12.65
C GLY A 230 -34.68 47.55 -12.88
N SER A 231 -33.78 46.75 -12.31
CA SER A 231 -33.74 45.28 -12.44
C SER A 231 -35.01 44.56 -11.97
N HIS A 232 -35.82 45.21 -11.12
CA HIS A 232 -37.02 44.66 -10.50
C HIS A 232 -38.20 45.64 -10.51
N SER A 233 -39.40 45.14 -10.24
CA SER A 233 -40.61 45.98 -10.20
C SER A 233 -40.61 46.93 -9.00
N PRO A 234 -41.25 48.11 -9.08
CA PRO A 234 -41.40 49.03 -7.95
C PRO A 234 -42.03 48.38 -6.70
N GLU A 235 -42.98 47.46 -6.89
CA GLU A 235 -43.60 46.70 -5.78
C GLU A 235 -42.57 45.84 -5.01
N PHE A 236 -41.57 45.31 -5.71
CA PHE A 236 -40.50 44.53 -5.09
C PHE A 236 -39.64 45.40 -4.18
N TYR A 237 -39.26 46.59 -4.66
CA TYR A 237 -38.47 47.55 -3.87
C TYR A 237 -39.24 48.06 -2.65
N GLN A 238 -40.53 48.38 -2.81
CA GLN A 238 -41.38 48.81 -1.70
C GLN A 238 -41.52 47.75 -0.59
N ASN A 239 -41.59 46.47 -0.97
CA ASN A 239 -41.65 45.36 -0.02
C ASN A 239 -40.35 45.22 0.80
N ILE A 240 -39.20 45.37 0.14
CA ILE A 240 -37.90 45.35 0.80
C ILE A 240 -37.79 46.52 1.80
N TYR A 241 -38.12 47.74 1.38
CA TYR A 241 -38.13 48.89 2.28
C TYR A 241 -39.06 48.68 3.47
N GLY A 242 -40.29 48.22 3.23
CA GLY A 242 -41.23 47.91 4.31
C GLY A 242 -40.74 46.84 5.29
N THR A 243 -39.86 45.93 4.86
CA THR A 243 -39.21 44.95 5.74
C THR A 243 -38.06 45.58 6.54
N VAL A 244 -37.27 46.45 5.91
CA VAL A 244 -36.17 47.21 6.54
C VAL A 244 -36.72 48.17 7.60
N SER A 245 -37.75 48.96 7.29
CA SER A 245 -38.32 49.94 8.23
C SER A 245 -38.91 49.30 9.48
N ARG A 246 -39.30 48.02 9.43
CA ARG A 246 -39.75 47.24 10.60
C ARG A 246 -38.62 46.82 11.55
N GLN A 247 -37.37 46.82 11.10
CA GLN A 247 -36.23 46.40 11.93
C GLN A 247 -35.90 47.43 13.02
N GLN A 248 -36.32 48.69 12.86
CA GLN A 248 -36.13 49.79 13.82
C GLN A 248 -34.66 49.98 14.27
N GLN A 249 -33.71 49.60 13.42
CA GLN A 249 -32.27 49.83 13.62
C GLN A 249 -31.76 50.78 12.53
N PRO A 250 -30.79 51.66 12.84
CA PRO A 250 -30.25 52.60 11.85
C PRO A 250 -29.43 51.89 10.78
N ASP A 251 -28.78 50.79 11.11
CA ASP A 251 -28.04 49.96 10.15
C ASP A 251 -28.22 48.48 10.45
N GLY A 252 -28.05 47.64 9.43
CA GLY A 252 -28.15 46.20 9.63
C GLY A 252 -28.02 45.40 8.34
N SER A 253 -28.01 44.08 8.51
CA SER A 253 -28.05 43.16 7.38
C SER A 253 -28.80 41.88 7.73
N PHE A 254 -29.58 41.36 6.79
CA PHE A 254 -30.36 40.14 6.98
C PHE A 254 -30.57 39.42 5.63
N ARG A 255 -31.06 38.18 5.72
CA ARG A 255 -31.32 37.35 4.55
C ARG A 255 -32.81 37.19 4.32
N GLN A 256 -33.28 37.43 3.10
CA GLN A 256 -34.68 37.27 2.69
C GLN A 256 -34.75 36.74 1.26
N ASN A 257 -35.64 35.77 1.01
CA ASN A 257 -35.93 35.23 -0.33
C ASN A 257 -34.69 34.81 -1.17
N GLY A 258 -33.62 34.34 -0.52
CA GLY A 258 -32.39 33.95 -1.22
C GLY A 258 -31.48 35.12 -1.64
N ALA A 259 -31.69 36.30 -1.07
CA ALA A 259 -30.81 37.46 -1.19
C ALA A 259 -30.33 37.93 0.18
N GLN A 260 -29.13 38.51 0.20
CA GLN A 260 -28.58 39.24 1.33
C GLN A 260 -28.95 40.71 1.15
N ILE A 261 -29.61 41.28 2.14
CA ILE A 261 -30.02 42.68 2.19
C ILE A 261 -29.19 43.37 3.26
N SER A 262 -28.53 44.46 2.90
CA SER A 262 -27.79 45.33 3.81
C SER A 262 -28.35 46.74 3.70
N TYR A 263 -28.56 47.42 4.82
CA TYR A 263 -29.17 48.74 4.83
C TYR A 263 -28.51 49.68 5.84
N VAL A 264 -28.55 50.97 5.54
CA VAL A 264 -28.11 52.06 6.41
C VAL A 264 -29.09 53.22 6.24
N THR A 265 -29.58 53.75 7.35
CA THR A 265 -30.42 54.94 7.43
C THR A 265 -29.57 56.08 7.95
N SER A 266 -29.49 57.17 7.20
CA SER A 266 -28.75 58.35 7.63
C SER A 266 -29.47 59.10 8.74
N SER A 267 -28.70 59.53 9.74
CA SER A 267 -29.15 60.48 10.75
C SER A 267 -29.26 61.92 10.22
N TYR A 268 -28.56 62.26 9.13
CA TYR A 268 -28.55 63.61 8.57
C TYR A 268 -29.74 63.86 7.65
N SER A 269 -29.99 62.95 6.70
CA SER A 269 -31.03 63.09 5.67
C SER A 269 -32.31 62.30 5.99
N GLY A 270 -32.24 61.32 6.88
CA GLY A 270 -33.32 60.35 7.09
C GLY A 270 -33.49 59.35 5.94
N TRP A 271 -32.68 59.45 4.88
CA TRP A 271 -32.74 58.54 3.75
C TRP A 271 -32.17 57.17 4.13
N THR A 272 -32.80 56.11 3.63
CA THR A 272 -32.38 54.73 3.82
C THR A 272 -31.83 54.17 2.51
N ALA A 273 -30.52 53.94 2.46
CA ALA A 273 -29.87 53.17 1.41
C ALA A 273 -29.97 51.68 1.70
N ILE A 274 -30.39 50.89 0.72
CA ILE A 274 -30.57 49.44 0.79
C ILE A 274 -29.82 48.81 -0.38
N LEU A 275 -28.98 47.83 -0.09
CA LEU A 275 -28.33 46.99 -1.08
C LEU A 275 -28.95 45.60 -1.06
N HIS A 276 -29.49 45.20 -2.20
CA HIS A 276 -30.03 43.87 -2.46
C HIS A 276 -29.04 43.07 -3.30
N CYS A 277 -28.43 42.05 -2.71
CA CYS A 277 -27.50 41.17 -3.40
C CYS A 277 -28.00 39.71 -3.37
N PRO A 278 -28.27 39.08 -4.52
CA PRO A 278 -28.61 37.66 -4.57
C PRO A 278 -27.53 36.79 -3.89
N THR A 279 -27.91 35.81 -3.05
CA THR A 279 -26.91 35.03 -2.28
C THR A 279 -25.89 34.32 -3.19
N LEU A 280 -26.29 33.96 -4.41
CA LEU A 280 -25.42 33.33 -5.42
C LEU A 280 -24.32 34.27 -5.93
N ALA A 281 -24.58 35.58 -5.96
CA ALA A 281 -23.61 36.60 -6.36
C ALA A 281 -22.56 36.91 -5.28
N VAL A 282 -22.80 36.49 -4.03
CA VAL A 282 -21.87 36.65 -2.90
C VAL A 282 -20.76 35.59 -2.93
N VAL A 283 -20.99 34.46 -3.60
CA VAL A 283 -20.11 33.27 -3.58
C VAL A 283 -18.80 33.38 -4.39
N PRO A 284 -18.67 34.11 -5.52
CA PRO A 284 -17.52 33.98 -6.40
C PRO A 284 -16.20 34.49 -5.80
N TYR A 285 -16.24 35.37 -4.78
CA TYR A 285 -15.04 35.93 -4.15
C TYR A 285 -14.23 34.93 -3.29
N GLY A 286 -14.71 33.70 -3.13
CA GLY A 286 -14.05 32.65 -2.32
C GLY A 286 -13.61 31.45 -3.14
N LEU A 287 -13.94 31.41 -4.44
CA LEU A 287 -13.78 30.22 -5.27
C LEU A 287 -12.30 29.82 -5.42
N GLN A 288 -11.40 30.80 -5.52
CA GLN A 288 -9.95 30.56 -5.53
C GLN A 288 -9.45 29.92 -4.23
N MET A 289 -9.93 30.36 -3.06
CA MET A 289 -9.55 29.76 -1.77
C MET A 289 -10.13 28.35 -1.64
N ILE A 290 -11.35 28.12 -2.12
CA ILE A 290 -11.97 26.78 -2.15
C ILE A 290 -11.16 25.85 -3.06
N LEU A 291 -10.83 26.28 -4.29
CA LEU A 291 -10.00 25.50 -5.21
C LEU A 291 -8.61 25.22 -4.64
N PHE A 292 -7.99 26.21 -4.00
CA PHE A 292 -6.69 26.03 -3.35
C PHE A 292 -6.77 25.04 -2.18
N SER A 293 -7.81 25.13 -1.34
CA SER A 293 -8.04 24.17 -0.26
C SER A 293 -8.28 22.75 -0.79
N LEU A 294 -8.96 22.62 -1.93
CA LEU A 294 -9.19 21.34 -2.61
C LEU A 294 -7.88 20.76 -3.18
N LEU A 295 -7.00 21.60 -3.74
CA LEU A 295 -5.66 21.17 -4.17
C LEU A 295 -4.81 20.66 -3.00
N ILE A 296 -4.81 21.37 -1.87
CA ILE A 296 -4.13 20.93 -0.65
C ILE A 296 -4.69 19.60 -0.15
N PHE A 297 -6.01 19.45 -0.16
CA PHE A 297 -6.67 18.21 0.24
C PHE A 297 -6.32 17.02 -0.65
N LEU A 298 -6.34 17.21 -1.98
CA LEU A 298 -5.89 16.18 -2.93
C LEU A 298 -4.41 15.83 -2.73
N PHE A 299 -3.57 16.82 -2.46
CA PHE A 299 -2.15 16.61 -2.14
C PHE A 299 -1.97 15.81 -0.84
N LEU A 300 -2.74 16.12 0.21
CA LEU A 300 -2.73 15.36 1.47
C LEU A 300 -3.20 13.91 1.26
N ILE A 301 -4.25 13.68 0.47
CA ILE A 301 -4.67 12.32 0.11
C ILE A 301 -3.56 11.59 -0.64
N ALA A 302 -2.92 12.23 -1.63
CA ALA A 302 -1.86 11.62 -2.41
C ALA A 302 -0.63 11.27 -1.55
N THR A 303 -0.22 12.16 -0.64
CA THR A 303 0.91 11.89 0.28
C THR A 303 0.59 10.77 1.26
N VAL A 304 -0.64 10.73 1.79
CA VAL A 304 -1.13 9.64 2.65
C VAL A 304 -1.13 8.31 1.90
N LEU A 305 -1.66 8.25 0.68
CA LEU A 305 -1.63 7.04 -0.16
C LEU A 305 -0.19 6.59 -0.51
N LEU A 306 0.70 7.54 -0.77
CA LEU A 306 2.11 7.26 -1.05
C LEU A 306 2.83 6.73 0.20
N MET A 307 2.63 7.36 1.36
CA MET A 307 3.15 6.89 2.65
C MET A 307 2.65 5.48 2.93
N PHE A 308 1.35 5.21 2.71
CA PHE A 308 0.77 3.87 2.86
C PHE A 308 1.44 2.85 1.94
N ARG A 309 1.70 3.20 0.67
CA ARG A 309 2.39 2.32 -0.28
C ARG A 309 3.82 1.99 0.18
N VAL A 310 4.54 2.98 0.72
CA VAL A 310 5.89 2.79 1.27
C VAL A 310 5.86 1.90 2.50
N LEU A 311 4.96 2.16 3.46
CA LEU A 311 4.83 1.39 4.70
C LEU A 311 4.48 -0.07 4.42
N THR A 312 3.56 -0.32 3.49
CA THR A 312 3.18 -1.67 3.06
C THR A 312 4.37 -2.44 2.49
N ARG A 313 5.18 -1.79 1.63
CA ARG A 313 6.35 -2.42 1.03
C ARG A 313 7.50 -2.63 2.02
N ARG A 314 7.69 -1.71 2.95
CA ARG A 314 8.83 -1.76 3.88
C ARG A 314 8.58 -2.60 5.12
N MET A 315 7.34 -2.73 5.59
CA MET A 315 7.02 -3.45 6.84
C MET A 315 6.17 -4.69 6.61
N VAL A 316 5.08 -4.56 5.84
CA VAL A 316 4.05 -5.62 5.73
C VAL A 316 4.52 -6.79 4.86
N ALA A 317 5.06 -6.50 3.68
CA ALA A 317 5.56 -7.52 2.77
C ALA A 317 6.64 -8.43 3.41
N PRO A 318 7.70 -7.89 4.07
CA PRO A 318 8.71 -8.71 4.74
C PRO A 318 8.15 -9.68 5.79
N LEU A 319 7.20 -9.21 6.61
CA LEU A 319 6.57 -10.03 7.65
C LEU A 319 5.72 -11.17 7.05
N ASN A 320 5.05 -10.88 5.93
CA ASN A 320 4.27 -11.89 5.22
C ASN A 320 5.17 -12.93 4.54
N ASP A 321 6.30 -12.50 3.96
CA ASP A 321 7.28 -13.39 3.36
C ASP A 321 7.91 -14.31 4.42
N LEU A 322 8.24 -13.78 5.60
CA LEU A 322 8.69 -14.57 6.74
C LEU A 322 7.64 -15.60 7.19
N ASN A 323 6.37 -15.19 7.33
CA ASN A 323 5.27 -16.11 7.69
C ASN A 323 5.09 -17.22 6.62
N LEU A 324 5.22 -16.89 5.34
CA LEU A 324 5.17 -17.88 4.26
C LEU A 324 6.36 -18.84 4.33
N ALA A 325 7.59 -18.33 4.53
CA ALA A 325 8.77 -19.15 4.69
C ALA A 325 8.63 -20.13 5.88
N LEU A 326 8.14 -19.65 7.02
CA LEU A 326 7.89 -20.49 8.21
C LEU A 326 6.86 -21.61 7.97
N LYS A 327 5.88 -21.37 7.08
CA LYS A 327 4.86 -22.37 6.73
C LYS A 327 5.35 -23.42 5.74
N GLU A 328 6.39 -23.11 4.97
CA GLU A 328 6.93 -24.01 3.96
C GLU A 328 8.10 -24.86 4.46
N VAL A 329 8.73 -24.47 5.59
CA VAL A 329 9.74 -25.33 6.21
C VAL A 329 9.10 -26.61 6.76
N SER A 330 9.67 -27.74 6.36
CA SER A 330 9.32 -29.09 6.83
C SER A 330 10.60 -29.87 7.14
N LEU A 331 10.46 -31.00 7.87
CA LEU A 331 11.59 -31.87 8.24
C LEU A 331 12.41 -32.35 7.02
N ASP A 332 11.76 -32.50 5.86
CA ASP A 332 12.40 -32.93 4.61
C ASP A 332 13.10 -31.80 3.84
N ASN A 333 12.81 -30.53 4.17
CA ASN A 333 13.35 -29.34 3.50
C ASN A 333 13.73 -28.26 4.52
N LEU A 334 14.82 -28.49 5.25
CA LEU A 334 15.36 -27.62 6.30
C LEU A 334 16.20 -26.43 5.77
N SER A 335 15.91 -25.94 4.56
CA SER A 335 16.54 -24.74 4.00
C SER A 335 15.56 -23.58 4.04
N LEU A 336 15.81 -22.64 4.95
CA LEU A 336 15.13 -21.35 5.00
C LEU A 336 15.94 -20.36 4.16
N GLU A 337 15.50 -20.09 2.93
CA GLU A 337 16.04 -19.00 2.11
C GLU A 337 15.15 -17.77 2.28
N LEU A 338 15.54 -16.88 3.19
CA LEU A 338 14.93 -15.56 3.31
C LEU A 338 15.60 -14.60 2.32
N PRO A 339 14.86 -13.70 1.66
CA PRO A 339 15.43 -12.62 0.86
C PRO A 339 16.43 -11.81 1.71
N GLN A 340 17.63 -11.62 1.19
CA GLN A 340 18.64 -10.79 1.86
C GLN A 340 18.30 -9.31 1.66
N GLN A 341 18.18 -8.60 2.79
CA GLN A 341 18.04 -7.15 2.95
C GLN A 341 16.62 -6.59 2.88
N TYR A 342 16.07 -6.38 4.06
CA TYR A 342 15.03 -5.37 4.28
C TYR A 342 15.66 -4.12 4.91
N ASN A 343 15.27 -2.92 4.45
CA ASN A 343 15.79 -1.63 4.96
C ASN A 343 15.31 -1.26 6.38
N ILE A 344 14.89 -2.23 7.19
CA ILE A 344 14.43 -2.04 8.57
C ILE A 344 15.25 -2.98 9.45
N GLU A 345 16.01 -2.40 10.37
CA GLU A 345 16.92 -3.10 11.28
C GLU A 345 16.17 -4.14 12.12
N GLU A 346 15.01 -3.80 12.66
CA GLU A 346 14.22 -4.71 13.50
C GLU A 346 13.70 -5.94 12.72
N ILE A 347 13.40 -5.80 11.43
CA ILE A 347 12.98 -6.93 10.58
C ILE A 347 14.17 -7.83 10.27
N GLU A 348 15.34 -7.23 10.04
CA GLU A 348 16.58 -7.96 9.82
C GLU A 348 16.99 -8.75 11.07
N ASP A 349 16.87 -8.17 12.26
CA ASP A 349 17.13 -8.84 13.54
C ASP A 349 16.23 -10.05 13.75
N ILE A 350 14.94 -9.94 13.41
CA ILE A 350 14.00 -11.05 13.46
C ILE A 350 14.42 -12.15 12.49
N ASN A 351 14.74 -11.80 11.23
CA ASN A 351 15.17 -12.78 10.22
C ASN A 351 16.43 -13.53 10.66
N GLN A 352 17.44 -12.82 11.17
CA GLN A 352 18.67 -13.42 11.68
C GLN A 352 18.41 -14.33 12.89
N SER A 353 17.51 -13.94 13.78
CA SER A 353 17.13 -14.75 14.94
C SER A 353 16.45 -16.06 14.51
N PHE A 354 15.54 -15.99 13.54
CA PHE A 354 14.92 -17.18 12.95
C PHE A 354 15.94 -18.08 12.24
N GLN A 355 16.87 -17.50 11.47
CA GLN A 355 17.91 -18.25 10.78
C GLN A 355 18.85 -18.97 11.77
N LYS A 356 19.25 -18.32 12.86
CA LYS A 356 20.03 -18.95 13.95
C LYS A 356 19.28 -20.11 14.59
N MET A 357 18.00 -19.90 14.94
CA MET A 357 17.15 -20.95 15.52
C MET A 357 17.01 -22.16 14.57
N PHE A 358 16.81 -21.93 13.27
CA PHE A 358 16.76 -23.02 12.28
C PHE A 358 18.09 -23.75 12.12
N GLY A 359 19.22 -23.03 12.18
CA GLY A 359 20.55 -23.64 12.21
C GLY A 359 20.74 -24.56 13.42
N HIS A 360 20.30 -24.13 14.61
CA HIS A 360 20.31 -24.97 15.81
C HIS A 360 19.42 -26.19 15.68
N LEU A 361 18.21 -26.05 15.11
CA LEU A 361 17.29 -27.17 14.89
C LEU A 361 17.90 -28.21 13.93
N LYS A 362 18.49 -27.77 12.81
CA LYS A 362 19.17 -28.64 11.84
C LYS A 362 20.32 -29.42 12.50
N ASN A 363 21.13 -28.75 13.30
CA ASN A 363 22.22 -29.40 14.04
C ASN A 363 21.69 -30.40 15.08
N ALA A 364 20.63 -30.05 15.82
CA ALA A 364 20.02 -30.94 16.80
C ALA A 364 19.46 -32.22 16.16
N ILE A 365 18.80 -32.10 14.99
CA ILE A 365 18.31 -33.26 14.22
C ILE A 365 19.46 -34.15 13.77
N ASN A 366 20.54 -33.58 13.21
CA ASN A 366 21.71 -34.35 12.77
C ASN A 366 22.38 -35.12 13.91
N ILE A 367 22.56 -34.47 15.08
CA ILE A 367 23.12 -35.11 16.28
C ILE A 367 22.21 -36.27 16.73
N SER A 368 20.89 -36.07 16.74
CA SER A 368 19.94 -37.11 17.12
C SER A 368 19.99 -38.32 16.18
N ILE A 369 20.09 -38.10 14.86
CA ILE A 369 20.23 -39.17 13.87
C ILE A 369 21.53 -39.93 14.11
N GLN A 370 22.66 -39.23 14.23
CA GLN A 370 23.96 -39.85 14.46
C GLN A 370 24.00 -40.67 15.76
N SER A 371 23.39 -40.16 16.83
CA SER A 371 23.30 -40.88 18.09
C SER A 371 22.51 -42.19 17.94
N LYS A 372 21.41 -42.17 17.16
CA LYS A 372 20.61 -43.38 16.92
C LYS A 372 21.39 -44.43 16.14
N THR A 373 22.10 -44.01 15.09
CA THR A 373 22.94 -44.93 14.29
C THR A 373 24.05 -45.57 15.13
N ASN A 374 24.67 -44.80 16.02
CA ASN A 374 25.70 -45.33 16.92
C ASN A 374 25.12 -46.34 17.93
N GLU A 375 23.93 -46.08 18.47
CA GLU A 375 23.21 -47.00 19.35
C GLU A 375 22.92 -48.33 18.65
N GLU A 376 22.40 -48.29 17.41
CA GLU A 376 22.14 -49.50 16.62
C GLU A 376 23.41 -50.31 16.34
N ARG A 377 24.51 -49.63 16.00
CA ARG A 377 25.81 -50.29 15.78
C ARG A 377 26.33 -50.96 17.05
N ALA A 378 26.21 -50.29 18.21
CA ALA A 378 26.61 -50.86 19.49
C ALA A 378 25.78 -52.10 19.83
N ASN A 379 24.46 -52.05 19.61
CA ASN A 379 23.56 -53.20 19.80
C ASN A 379 23.93 -54.37 18.88
N TYR A 380 24.25 -54.11 17.62
CA TYR A 380 24.71 -55.14 16.68
C TYR A 380 26.00 -55.82 17.16
N LEU A 381 27.01 -55.05 17.56
CA LEU A 381 28.27 -55.57 18.06
C LEU A 381 28.10 -56.38 19.36
N ALA A 382 27.21 -55.92 20.25
CA ALA A 382 26.86 -56.65 21.48
C ALA A 382 26.15 -57.98 21.20
N LEU A 383 25.28 -58.04 20.19
CA LEU A 383 24.67 -59.30 19.74
C LEU A 383 25.70 -60.26 19.15
N GLN A 384 26.64 -59.74 18.35
CA GLN A 384 27.69 -60.56 17.74
C GLN A 384 28.63 -61.18 18.77
N SER A 385 28.96 -60.45 19.85
CA SER A 385 29.88 -60.95 20.90
C SER A 385 29.31 -62.09 21.75
N GLN A 386 28.00 -62.32 21.74
CA GLN A 386 27.37 -63.43 22.47
C GLN A 386 27.71 -64.81 21.87
N MET A 387 28.15 -64.89 20.61
CA MET A 387 28.70 -66.12 20.03
C MET A 387 30.22 -66.17 20.25
N ASN A 388 30.69 -66.53 21.46
CA ASN A 388 32.12 -66.58 21.76
C ASN A 388 32.81 -67.75 20.99
N PRO A 389 33.61 -67.47 19.93
CA PRO A 389 34.22 -68.53 19.12
C PRO A 389 35.23 -69.35 19.91
N HIS A 390 35.84 -68.76 20.94
CA HIS A 390 36.81 -69.42 21.81
C HIS A 390 36.16 -70.54 22.63
N THR A 391 34.95 -70.35 23.14
CA THR A 391 34.23 -71.39 23.89
C THR A 391 33.93 -72.59 22.99
N ILE A 392 33.48 -72.36 21.76
CA ILE A 392 33.19 -73.43 20.79
C ILE A 392 34.48 -74.16 20.41
N TYR A 393 35.55 -73.43 20.08
CA TYR A 393 36.85 -74.01 19.74
C TYR A 393 37.41 -74.88 20.89
N ASN A 394 37.37 -74.36 22.12
CA ASN A 394 37.87 -75.09 23.28
C ASN A 394 37.04 -76.34 23.57
N THR A 395 35.72 -76.29 23.36
CA THR A 395 34.84 -77.44 23.55
C THR A 395 35.14 -78.53 22.51
N ILE A 396 35.31 -78.18 21.23
CA ILE A 396 35.65 -79.17 20.19
C ILE A 396 37.06 -79.73 20.38
N SER A 397 38.03 -78.89 20.74
CA SER A 397 39.41 -79.33 21.02
C SER A 397 39.47 -80.27 22.23
N MET A 398 38.59 -80.09 23.22
CA MET A 398 38.43 -81.05 24.33
C MET A 398 37.87 -82.38 23.83
N ILE A 399 36.80 -82.36 23.02
CA ILE A 399 36.18 -83.57 22.47
C ILE A 399 37.18 -84.34 21.60
N GLU A 400 37.96 -83.64 20.77
CA GLU A 400 39.08 -84.21 20.01
C GLU A 400 40.01 -85.03 20.93
N GLY A 401 40.51 -84.41 22.00
CA GLY A 401 41.41 -85.08 22.94
C GLY A 401 40.79 -86.32 23.60
N VAL A 402 39.51 -86.26 23.98
CA VAL A 402 38.78 -87.41 24.54
C VAL A 402 38.64 -88.55 23.53
N THR A 403 38.30 -88.24 22.28
CA THR A 403 38.16 -89.26 21.21
C THR A 403 39.49 -89.92 20.88
N TYR A 404 40.57 -89.14 20.83
CA TYR A 404 41.92 -89.65 20.59
C TYR A 404 42.38 -90.60 21.70
N MET A 405 42.17 -90.24 22.97
CA MET A 405 42.52 -91.08 24.12
C MET A 405 41.75 -92.41 24.16
N ASN A 406 40.50 -92.41 23.68
CA ASN A 406 39.67 -93.62 23.59
C ASN A 406 40.00 -94.50 22.37
N GLY A 407 41.00 -94.14 21.57
CA GLY A 407 41.39 -94.87 20.36
C GLY A 407 40.48 -94.67 19.15
N ASP A 408 39.52 -93.74 19.24
CA ASP A 408 38.62 -93.39 18.13
C ASP A 408 39.27 -92.32 17.24
N LEU A 409 40.17 -92.79 16.39
CA LEU A 409 40.92 -91.94 15.46
C LEU A 409 40.02 -91.27 14.41
N GLU A 410 38.88 -91.88 14.08
CA GLU A 410 37.94 -91.30 13.11
C GLU A 410 37.19 -90.11 13.70
N ALA A 411 36.66 -90.23 14.92
CA ALA A 411 36.03 -89.12 15.62
C ALA A 411 37.02 -87.99 15.93
N SER A 412 38.28 -88.33 16.23
CA SER A 412 39.36 -87.35 16.42
C SER A 412 39.62 -86.53 15.14
N GLU A 413 39.72 -87.20 13.98
CA GLU A 413 39.95 -86.50 12.69
C GLU A 413 38.75 -85.60 12.32
N LEU A 414 37.51 -86.03 12.59
CA LEU A 414 36.32 -85.17 12.42
C LEU A 414 36.41 -83.90 13.27
N CYS A 415 36.83 -84.02 14.54
CA CYS A 415 36.99 -82.87 15.42
C CYS A 415 38.12 -81.94 14.95
N ILE A 416 39.26 -82.47 14.49
CA ILE A 416 40.37 -81.68 13.94
C ILE A 416 39.90 -80.86 12.72
N ARG A 417 39.19 -81.50 11.78
CA ARG A 417 38.70 -80.84 10.56
C ARG A 417 37.68 -79.75 10.89
N PHE A 418 36.79 -80.01 11.85
CA PHE A 418 35.81 -79.02 12.31
C PHE A 418 36.47 -77.86 13.06
N SER A 419 37.44 -78.11 13.93
CA SER A 419 38.24 -77.08 14.61
C SER A 419 38.98 -76.18 13.63
N LYS A 420 39.57 -76.75 12.57
CA LYS A 420 40.21 -75.98 11.50
C LYS A 420 39.21 -75.08 10.75
N MET A 421 38.01 -75.58 10.46
CA MET A 421 36.95 -74.78 9.86
C MET A 421 36.48 -73.65 10.79
N LEU A 422 36.27 -73.91 12.08
CA LEU A 422 35.87 -72.89 13.06
C LEU A 422 36.93 -71.80 13.19
N ARG A 423 38.21 -72.18 13.26
CA ARG A 423 39.32 -71.22 13.30
C ARG A 423 39.29 -70.31 12.08
N TYR A 424 39.17 -70.89 10.88
CA TYR A 424 39.02 -70.13 9.65
C TYR A 424 37.81 -69.18 9.71
N ILE A 425 36.63 -69.64 10.17
CA ILE A 425 35.43 -68.79 10.28
C ILE A 425 35.66 -67.60 11.23
N SER A 426 36.30 -67.86 12.38
CA SER A 426 36.54 -66.88 13.45
C SER A 426 37.76 -65.97 13.26
N ASP A 427 38.62 -66.26 12.29
CA ASP A 427 39.78 -65.42 11.98
C ASP A 427 39.33 -64.15 11.24
N TYR A 428 39.42 -63.00 11.90
CA TYR A 428 39.15 -61.69 11.32
C TYR A 428 40.39 -60.79 11.35
N THR A 429 41.57 -61.37 11.58
CA THR A 429 42.82 -60.62 11.73
C THR A 429 43.55 -60.36 10.41
N LYS A 430 43.14 -61.04 9.33
CA LYS A 430 43.70 -60.89 7.99
C LYS A 430 42.76 -60.08 7.10
N ASP A 431 43.31 -59.05 6.45
CA ASP A 431 42.60 -58.20 5.49
C ASP A 431 42.39 -58.90 4.13
N THR A 432 43.23 -59.87 3.77
CA THR A 432 43.19 -60.61 2.50
C THR A 432 43.41 -62.11 2.70
N TYR A 433 42.74 -62.95 1.88
CA TYR A 433 42.83 -64.41 1.91
C TYR A 433 43.40 -64.92 0.59
N SER A 434 44.19 -65.99 0.64
CA SER A 434 44.76 -66.62 -0.56
C SER A 434 43.88 -67.76 -1.07
N ILE A 435 44.06 -68.16 -2.34
CA ILE A 435 43.45 -69.38 -2.87
C ILE A 435 43.83 -70.60 -2.01
N GLN A 436 45.06 -70.66 -1.49
CA GLN A 436 45.48 -71.71 -0.56
C GLN A 436 44.62 -71.78 0.70
N ASP A 437 44.27 -70.63 1.29
CA ASP A 437 43.43 -70.56 2.48
C ASP A 437 42.02 -71.10 2.17
N GLU A 438 41.42 -70.68 1.06
CA GLU A 438 40.10 -71.18 0.60
C GLU A 438 40.11 -72.67 0.28
N VAL A 439 41.16 -73.16 -0.40
CA VAL A 439 41.31 -74.58 -0.76
C VAL A 439 41.48 -75.43 0.49
N SER A 440 42.32 -74.99 1.44
CA SER A 440 42.53 -75.71 2.71
C SER A 440 41.24 -75.78 3.52
N HIS A 441 40.49 -74.69 3.57
CA HIS A 441 39.18 -74.64 4.22
C HIS A 441 38.17 -75.56 3.52
N LEU A 442 38.11 -75.51 2.18
CA LEU A 442 37.24 -76.37 1.39
C LEU A 442 37.58 -77.85 1.56
N GLN A 443 38.86 -78.23 1.66
CA GLN A 443 39.28 -79.61 1.93
C GLN A 443 38.78 -80.11 3.28
N ASN A 444 38.84 -79.28 4.32
CA ASN A 444 38.29 -79.64 5.63
C ASN A 444 36.76 -79.81 5.58
N TYR A 445 36.06 -78.90 4.90
CA TYR A 445 34.61 -79.00 4.67
C TYR A 445 34.25 -80.26 3.87
N ALA A 446 34.96 -80.51 2.76
CA ALA A 446 34.72 -81.64 1.87
C ALA A 446 34.88 -82.96 2.61
N PHE A 447 35.92 -83.11 3.43
CA PHE A 447 36.12 -84.31 4.24
C PHE A 447 34.91 -84.60 5.15
N LEU A 448 34.43 -83.60 5.91
CA LEU A 448 33.30 -83.76 6.82
C LEU A 448 32.01 -84.12 6.07
N ILE A 449 31.76 -83.46 4.95
CA ILE A 449 30.52 -83.64 4.20
C ILE A 449 30.52 -84.94 3.39
N GLN A 450 31.65 -85.37 2.83
CA GLN A 450 31.79 -86.68 2.20
C GLN A 450 31.55 -87.80 3.24
N LYS A 451 32.11 -87.68 4.46
CA LYS A 451 31.84 -88.61 5.56
C LYS A 451 30.36 -88.66 5.94
N ARG A 452 29.68 -87.51 6.00
CA ARG A 452 28.23 -87.43 6.30
C ARG A 452 27.37 -88.17 5.28
N TYR A 453 27.75 -88.17 4.00
CA TYR A 453 26.96 -88.77 2.92
C TYR A 453 27.43 -90.18 2.51
N ASP A 454 28.43 -90.73 3.19
CA ASP A 454 28.90 -92.13 3.18
C ASP A 454 28.87 -92.79 1.78
N GLY A 455 29.84 -92.44 0.93
CA GLY A 455 30.03 -93.03 -0.40
C GLY A 455 29.09 -92.51 -1.51
N ARG A 456 28.09 -91.68 -1.18
CA ARG A 456 27.17 -91.08 -2.17
C ARG A 456 27.64 -89.75 -2.76
N LEU A 457 28.71 -89.17 -2.21
CA LEU A 457 29.24 -87.86 -2.59
C LEU A 457 30.75 -87.92 -2.74
N ASP A 458 31.23 -87.58 -3.93
CA ASP A 458 32.65 -87.39 -4.20
C ASP A 458 32.95 -85.94 -4.56
N ILE A 459 33.89 -85.34 -3.82
CA ILE A 459 34.37 -83.98 -4.05
C ILE A 459 35.84 -84.05 -4.45
N HIS A 460 36.13 -83.67 -5.69
CA HIS A 460 37.50 -83.56 -6.18
C HIS A 460 37.94 -82.10 -6.19
N ILE A 461 39.07 -81.84 -5.53
CA ILE A 461 39.67 -80.52 -5.41
C ILE A 461 41.04 -80.57 -6.08
N SER A 462 41.25 -79.72 -7.08
CA SER A 462 42.54 -79.55 -7.74
C SER A 462 42.86 -78.06 -7.86
N ALA A 463 44.08 -77.67 -7.55
CA ALA A 463 44.54 -76.31 -7.74
C ALA A 463 45.97 -76.35 -8.30
N GLN A 464 46.24 -75.52 -9.31
CA GLN A 464 47.59 -75.34 -9.83
C GLN A 464 48.44 -74.60 -8.79
N GLU A 465 49.65 -75.12 -8.51
CA GLU A 465 50.53 -74.62 -7.44
C GLU A 465 50.83 -73.11 -7.58
N ASP A 466 51.10 -72.65 -8.81
CA ASP A 466 51.42 -71.25 -9.13
C ASP A 466 50.27 -70.26 -8.88
N LEU A 467 49.08 -70.76 -8.56
CA LEU A 467 47.88 -69.95 -8.28
C LEU A 467 47.51 -69.90 -6.81
N LEU A 468 48.16 -70.69 -5.96
CA LEU A 468 47.79 -70.81 -4.55
C LEU A 468 47.96 -69.50 -3.76
N GLY A 469 48.87 -68.63 -4.19
CA GLY A 469 49.14 -67.32 -3.59
C GLY A 469 48.20 -66.18 -4.02
N GLU A 470 47.35 -66.39 -5.03
CA GLU A 470 46.45 -65.35 -5.53
C GLU A 470 45.43 -64.95 -4.46
N ALA A 471 45.17 -63.66 -4.29
CA ALA A 471 44.21 -63.16 -3.31
C ALA A 471 42.78 -63.38 -3.79
N ILE A 472 41.87 -63.80 -2.91
CA ILE A 472 40.44 -64.06 -3.17
C ILE A 472 39.59 -63.69 -1.95
N PRO A 473 38.31 -63.29 -2.10
CA PRO A 473 37.47 -63.01 -0.94
C PRO A 473 37.24 -64.27 -0.10
N LYS A 474 37.35 -64.14 1.23
CA LYS A 474 36.99 -65.17 2.22
C LYS A 474 35.60 -65.76 1.93
N PHE A 475 35.40 -67.07 2.02
CA PHE A 475 34.12 -67.76 1.72
C PHE A 475 33.69 -67.65 0.26
N THR A 476 34.60 -67.92 -0.67
CA THR A 476 34.29 -68.01 -2.10
C THR A 476 34.07 -69.45 -2.54
N LEU A 477 34.96 -70.38 -2.18
CA LEU A 477 34.92 -71.76 -2.70
C LEU A 477 33.85 -72.62 -2.01
N GLN A 478 33.77 -72.55 -0.67
CA GLN A 478 32.84 -73.37 0.11
C GLN A 478 31.38 -73.17 -0.33
N PRO A 479 30.84 -71.94 -0.47
CA PRO A 479 29.43 -71.79 -0.80
C PRO A 479 29.08 -72.24 -2.22
N LEU A 480 30.04 -72.23 -3.16
CA LEU A 480 29.84 -72.77 -4.51
C LEU A 480 29.67 -74.30 -4.46
N VAL A 481 30.55 -74.99 -3.73
CA VAL A 481 30.46 -76.43 -3.53
C VAL A 481 29.22 -76.80 -2.71
N GLU A 482 28.88 -76.01 -1.68
CA GLU A 482 27.66 -76.21 -0.90
C GLU A 482 26.40 -76.07 -1.75
N ASN A 483 26.36 -75.09 -2.67
CA ASN A 483 25.26 -74.97 -3.62
C ASN A 483 25.13 -76.21 -4.50
N CYS A 484 26.24 -76.74 -5.03
CA CYS A 484 26.23 -77.99 -5.80
C CYS A 484 25.63 -79.14 -4.96
N ILE A 485 26.04 -79.29 -3.70
CA ILE A 485 25.57 -80.34 -2.79
C ILE A 485 24.07 -80.17 -2.47
N LYS A 486 23.65 -78.96 -2.11
CA LYS A 486 22.26 -78.64 -1.72
C LYS A 486 21.26 -78.90 -2.84
N HIS A 487 21.64 -78.61 -4.08
CA HIS A 487 20.77 -78.73 -5.25
C HIS A 487 20.94 -80.08 -5.96
N GLY A 488 22.16 -80.61 -6.02
CA GLY A 488 22.50 -81.84 -6.73
C GLY A 488 22.08 -83.12 -6.01
N LEU A 489 22.16 -83.21 -4.68
CA LEU A 489 21.71 -84.40 -3.91
C LEU A 489 20.19 -84.63 -3.93
N ARG A 490 19.39 -83.65 -4.41
CA ARG A 490 17.95 -83.81 -4.61
C ARG A 490 17.61 -84.58 -5.90
N SER A 491 18.60 -84.81 -6.77
CA SER A 491 18.45 -85.60 -7.99
C SER A 491 18.60 -87.10 -7.70
N SER A 492 17.89 -87.95 -8.44
CA SER A 492 17.83 -89.41 -8.23
C SER A 492 19.12 -90.18 -8.59
N ASN A 493 20.28 -89.52 -8.61
CA ASN A 493 21.56 -90.15 -8.94
C ASN A 493 22.13 -90.90 -7.72
N PRO A 494 22.50 -92.18 -7.85
CA PRO A 494 23.05 -92.96 -6.73
C PRO A 494 24.45 -92.50 -6.30
N HIS A 495 25.15 -91.72 -7.13
CA HIS A 495 26.49 -91.21 -6.85
C HIS A 495 26.69 -89.80 -7.43
N PHE A 496 26.84 -88.80 -6.56
CA PHE A 496 26.95 -87.38 -6.92
C PHE A 496 28.41 -86.92 -6.83
N VAL A 497 28.89 -86.27 -7.89
CA VAL A 497 30.30 -85.86 -8.03
C VAL A 497 30.36 -84.34 -8.23
N VAL A 498 31.16 -83.67 -7.39
CA VAL A 498 31.51 -82.26 -7.52
C VAL A 498 33.00 -82.14 -7.81
N LYS A 499 33.37 -81.38 -8.83
CA LYS A 499 34.77 -81.09 -9.17
C LYS A 499 35.02 -79.61 -9.08
N MET A 500 35.97 -79.21 -8.24
CA MET A 500 36.49 -77.86 -8.15
C MET A 500 37.94 -77.85 -8.65
N SER A 501 38.21 -77.03 -9.66
CA SER A 501 39.55 -76.85 -10.22
C SER A 501 39.94 -75.38 -10.27
N VAL A 502 41.15 -75.07 -9.84
CA VAL A 502 41.82 -73.78 -10.07
C VAL A 502 42.91 -73.98 -11.12
N SER A 503 42.80 -73.31 -12.26
CA SER A 503 43.76 -73.42 -13.36
C SER A 503 43.91 -72.09 -14.09
N GLY A 504 45.04 -71.87 -14.75
CA GLY A 504 45.30 -70.60 -15.39
C GLY A 504 46.56 -70.58 -16.23
N SER A 505 46.77 -69.44 -16.88
CA SER A 505 47.97 -69.10 -17.63
C SER A 505 48.53 -67.78 -17.08
N ASP A 506 49.60 -67.26 -17.68
CA ASP A 506 50.19 -65.98 -17.30
C ASP A 506 49.22 -64.79 -17.45
N LYS A 507 48.19 -64.91 -18.29
CA LYS A 507 47.25 -63.80 -18.60
C LYS A 507 45.98 -63.81 -17.77
N GLU A 508 45.46 -64.99 -17.44
CA GLU A 508 44.24 -65.14 -16.66
C GLU A 508 44.22 -66.49 -15.94
N TRP A 509 43.55 -66.51 -14.79
CA TRP A 509 43.24 -67.73 -14.06
C TRP A 509 41.76 -67.84 -13.82
N LYS A 510 41.31 -69.07 -13.60
CA LYS A 510 39.90 -69.38 -13.37
C LYS A 510 39.70 -70.43 -12.30
N ILE A 511 38.56 -70.31 -11.62
CA ILE A 511 38.01 -71.33 -10.74
C ILE A 511 36.79 -71.89 -11.45
N LEU A 512 36.78 -73.20 -11.65
CA LEU A 512 35.66 -73.92 -12.23
C LEU A 512 35.12 -74.91 -11.22
N VAL A 513 33.85 -74.79 -10.88
CA VAL A 513 33.10 -75.75 -10.07
C VAL A 513 32.06 -76.42 -10.98
N THR A 514 32.11 -77.73 -11.08
CA THR A 514 31.14 -78.53 -11.87
C THR A 514 30.53 -79.63 -11.03
N ASP A 515 29.29 -79.99 -11.34
CA ASP A 515 28.61 -81.15 -10.77
C ASP A 515 27.87 -81.99 -11.83
N ASN A 516 27.49 -83.22 -11.47
CA ASN A 516 26.68 -84.12 -12.31
C ASN A 516 25.19 -84.17 -11.90
N GLY A 517 24.66 -83.07 -11.35
CA GLY A 517 23.28 -82.94 -10.89
C GLY A 517 22.27 -82.60 -11.99
N SER A 518 21.13 -82.03 -11.61
CA SER A 518 20.03 -81.70 -12.54
C SER A 518 20.23 -80.41 -13.35
N GLY A 519 21.36 -79.71 -13.16
CA GLY A 519 21.62 -78.42 -13.79
C GLY A 519 20.73 -77.27 -13.28
N PHE A 520 20.82 -76.11 -13.93
CA PHE A 520 19.98 -74.95 -13.63
C PHE A 520 18.63 -75.02 -14.34
N THR A 521 17.54 -74.68 -13.63
CA THR A 521 16.24 -74.46 -14.25
C THR A 521 16.21 -73.09 -14.93
N LYS A 522 15.39 -72.92 -15.98
CA LYS A 522 15.24 -71.64 -16.69
C LYS A 522 14.86 -70.48 -15.76
N GLU A 523 14.01 -70.74 -14.78
CA GLU A 523 13.60 -69.75 -13.78
C GLU A 523 14.77 -69.35 -12.85
N SER A 524 15.59 -70.33 -12.43
CA SER A 524 16.76 -70.05 -11.61
C SER A 524 17.83 -69.27 -12.37
N THR A 525 18.04 -69.59 -13.65
CA THR A 525 18.96 -68.85 -14.52
C THR A 525 18.54 -67.39 -14.67
N ALA A 526 17.26 -67.14 -15.02
CA ALA A 526 16.73 -65.78 -15.18
C ALA A 526 16.84 -64.96 -13.88
N LYS A 527 16.56 -65.58 -12.73
CA LYS A 527 16.66 -64.93 -11.43
C LYS A 527 18.10 -64.57 -11.05
N ILE A 528 19.06 -65.45 -11.35
CA ILE A 528 20.48 -65.16 -11.10
C ILE A 528 20.94 -64.04 -12.03
N GLU A 529 20.61 -64.08 -13.32
CA GLU A 529 20.96 -63.02 -14.28
C GLU A 529 20.42 -61.63 -13.87
N GLU A 530 19.15 -61.56 -13.45
CA GLU A 530 18.54 -60.31 -12.98
C GLU A 530 19.26 -59.75 -11.75
N GLN A 531 19.64 -60.62 -10.81
CA GLN A 531 20.36 -60.23 -9.61
C GLN A 531 21.77 -59.73 -9.91
N LEU A 532 22.50 -60.39 -10.81
CA LEU A 532 23.83 -59.96 -11.24
C LEU A 532 23.77 -58.57 -11.92
N LYS A 533 22.74 -58.32 -12.73
CA LYS A 533 22.51 -57.00 -13.34
C LYS A 533 22.21 -55.90 -12.30
N ASN A 534 21.34 -56.19 -11.33
CA ASN A 534 21.03 -55.26 -10.23
C ASN A 534 22.25 -54.95 -9.35
N CYS A 535 23.17 -55.91 -9.23
CA CYS A 535 24.45 -55.76 -8.55
C CYS A 535 25.35 -54.75 -9.27
N ASP A 536 25.54 -54.89 -10.58
CA ASP A 536 26.32 -53.95 -11.40
C ASP A 536 25.72 -52.52 -11.41
N ASP A 537 24.39 -52.39 -11.50
CA ASP A 537 23.71 -51.08 -11.46
C ASP A 537 23.83 -50.39 -10.09
N GLY A 538 23.92 -51.18 -9.02
CA GLY A 538 24.18 -50.69 -7.66
C GLY A 538 25.59 -50.14 -7.48
N LEU A 539 26.59 -50.80 -8.06
CA LEU A 539 28.00 -50.38 -7.96
C LEU A 539 28.29 -49.06 -8.69
N LYS A 540 27.59 -48.76 -9.80
CA LYS A 540 27.76 -47.50 -10.55
C LYS A 540 27.24 -46.27 -9.80
N ASN A 541 26.24 -46.45 -8.94
CA ASN A 541 25.49 -45.35 -8.32
C ASN A 541 26.00 -44.93 -6.92
N HIS A 542 27.14 -45.45 -6.45
CA HIS A 542 27.79 -45.09 -5.18
C HIS A 542 26.85 -45.01 -3.96
N LYS A 543 25.73 -45.76 -3.96
CA LYS A 543 24.79 -45.81 -2.84
C LYS A 543 25.16 -46.95 -1.90
N ASP A 544 25.51 -46.59 -0.67
CA ASP A 544 25.67 -47.43 0.54
C ASP A 544 25.69 -48.94 0.28
N ILE A 545 26.86 -49.41 -0.15
CA ILE A 545 27.18 -50.84 -0.33
C ILE A 545 27.07 -51.59 1.01
N ILE A 546 27.16 -50.87 2.14
CA ILE A 546 27.26 -51.43 3.49
C ILE A 546 25.88 -51.80 4.09
N ASN A 547 24.77 -51.21 3.61
CA ASN A 547 23.44 -51.35 4.25
C ASN A 547 22.40 -52.14 3.46
N ARG A 548 22.72 -52.69 2.28
CA ARG A 548 21.78 -53.60 1.62
C ARG A 548 21.81 -54.96 2.32
N LYS A 549 20.70 -55.34 2.95
CA LYS A 549 20.37 -56.76 3.23
C LYS A 549 20.50 -57.52 1.91
N ILE A 550 21.64 -58.18 1.72
CA ILE A 550 21.93 -58.88 0.47
C ILE A 550 20.98 -60.08 0.40
N GLY A 551 20.14 -60.10 -0.62
CA GLY A 551 19.10 -61.11 -0.78
C GLY A 551 19.67 -62.53 -0.86
N ASN A 552 19.31 -63.36 0.11
CA ASN A 552 19.13 -64.83 0.18
C ASN A 552 19.88 -65.83 -0.73
N LEU A 553 20.85 -65.46 -1.57
CA LEU A 553 21.57 -66.37 -2.47
C LEU A 553 23.09 -66.19 -2.34
N ALA A 554 23.82 -67.29 -2.18
CA ALA A 554 25.27 -67.28 -1.99
C ALA A 554 26.05 -66.79 -3.23
N ILE A 555 25.50 -66.99 -4.43
CA ILE A 555 26.16 -66.64 -5.71
C ILE A 555 26.28 -65.12 -5.90
N SER A 556 25.24 -64.33 -5.59
CA SER A 556 25.27 -62.87 -5.76
C SER A 556 26.27 -62.20 -4.82
N ASN A 557 26.41 -62.72 -3.59
CA ASN A 557 27.40 -62.27 -2.62
C ASN A 557 28.83 -62.51 -3.10
N ILE A 558 29.11 -63.69 -3.64
CA ILE A 558 30.43 -64.03 -4.20
C ILE A 558 30.72 -63.12 -5.39
N TYR A 559 29.76 -62.98 -6.31
CA TYR A 559 29.90 -62.10 -7.47
C TYR A 559 30.25 -60.67 -7.06
N MET A 560 29.48 -60.08 -6.14
CA MET A 560 29.71 -58.71 -5.66
C MET A 560 31.10 -58.54 -5.04
N ARG A 561 31.52 -59.47 -4.17
CA ARG A 561 32.81 -59.37 -3.49
C ARG A 561 33.98 -59.52 -4.46
N CYS A 562 33.87 -60.43 -5.43
CA CYS A 562 34.86 -60.55 -6.50
C CYS A 562 34.87 -59.32 -7.42
N ARG A 563 33.70 -58.74 -7.73
CA ARG A 563 33.57 -57.51 -8.53
C ARG A 563 34.18 -56.29 -7.81
N ILE A 564 34.02 -56.20 -6.49
CA ILE A 564 34.67 -55.16 -5.66
C ILE A 564 36.18 -55.36 -5.62
N LEU A 565 36.66 -56.60 -5.45
CA LEU A 565 38.08 -56.89 -5.31
C LEU A 565 38.87 -56.72 -6.62
N TYR A 566 38.34 -57.21 -7.74
CA TYR A 566 39.07 -57.25 -9.01
C TYR A 566 38.55 -56.25 -10.07
N GLY A 567 37.44 -55.56 -9.81
CA GLY A 567 36.83 -54.63 -10.77
C GLY A 567 36.51 -55.29 -12.11
N ASP A 568 36.87 -54.61 -13.20
CA ASP A 568 36.67 -55.05 -14.59
C ASP A 568 37.55 -56.23 -15.04
N ARG A 569 38.45 -56.70 -14.18
CA ARG A 569 39.26 -57.91 -14.44
C ARG A 569 38.48 -59.20 -14.17
N PHE A 570 37.35 -59.13 -13.46
CA PHE A 570 36.55 -60.30 -13.09
C PHE A 570 35.41 -60.57 -14.06
N ARG A 571 35.25 -61.84 -14.42
CA ARG A 571 34.16 -62.38 -15.22
C ARG A 571 33.53 -63.56 -14.50
N PHE A 572 32.20 -63.65 -14.57
CA PHE A 572 31.42 -64.72 -13.97
C PHE A 572 30.59 -65.40 -15.06
N ALA A 573 30.69 -66.72 -15.14
CA ALA A 573 29.86 -67.53 -16.03
C ALA A 573 29.24 -68.69 -15.25
N PHE A 574 28.01 -69.06 -15.60
CA PHE A 574 27.35 -70.20 -15.02
C PHE A 574 26.39 -70.80 -16.03
N GLY A 575 26.07 -72.08 -15.89
CA GLY A 575 25.15 -72.75 -16.79
C GLY A 575 25.04 -74.24 -16.53
N SER A 576 24.27 -74.93 -17.35
CA SER A 576 24.22 -76.40 -17.34
C SER A 576 25.33 -76.95 -18.22
N THR A 577 25.91 -78.09 -17.85
CA THR A 577 26.98 -78.74 -18.61
C THR A 577 26.47 -79.23 -19.98
N PRO A 578 27.36 -79.34 -21.00
CA PRO A 578 27.00 -79.89 -22.30
C PRO A 578 26.44 -81.32 -22.16
N GLY A 579 25.18 -81.53 -22.58
CA GLY A 579 24.46 -82.81 -22.39
C GLY A 579 23.32 -82.76 -21.36
N GLY A 580 23.14 -81.64 -20.66
CA GLY A 580 21.98 -81.40 -19.77
C GLY A 580 22.02 -82.13 -18.43
N GLN A 581 23.12 -82.82 -18.13
CA GLN A 581 23.35 -83.53 -16.87
C GLN A 581 24.50 -82.82 -16.12
N GLY A 582 24.14 -81.84 -15.29
CA GLY A 582 25.07 -81.11 -14.44
C GLY A 582 24.98 -79.59 -14.53
N ALA A 583 25.56 -78.91 -13.53
CA ALA A 583 25.76 -77.47 -13.52
C ALA A 583 27.26 -77.11 -13.47
N PHE A 584 27.59 -75.93 -13.96
CA PHE A 584 28.91 -75.33 -13.76
C PHE A 584 28.80 -73.87 -13.31
N VAL A 585 29.77 -73.45 -12.51
CA VAL A 585 30.05 -72.05 -12.17
C VAL A 585 31.52 -71.80 -12.41
N GLU A 586 31.83 -70.75 -13.16
CA GLU A 586 33.18 -70.35 -13.54
C GLU A 586 33.43 -68.89 -13.13
N LEU A 587 34.48 -68.71 -12.32
CA LEU A 587 35.04 -67.41 -11.95
C LEU A 587 36.32 -67.22 -12.76
N THR A 588 36.42 -66.17 -13.56
CA THR A 588 37.64 -65.88 -14.33
C THR A 588 38.20 -64.51 -13.94
N VAL A 589 39.48 -64.44 -13.64
CA VAL A 589 40.18 -63.21 -13.24
C VAL A 589 41.38 -63.00 -14.16
N ARG A 590 41.45 -61.82 -14.80
CA ARG A 590 42.64 -61.41 -15.55
C ARG A 590 43.75 -61.00 -14.58
N ARG A 591 44.94 -61.54 -14.77
CA ARG A 591 46.13 -61.17 -13.98
C ARG A 591 46.50 -59.72 -14.29
N GLU A 592 46.96 -59.01 -13.27
CA GLU A 592 47.67 -57.75 -13.49
C GLU A 592 49.02 -58.10 -14.12
N ASN A 593 49.33 -57.55 -15.29
CA ASN A 593 50.70 -57.58 -15.76
C ASN A 593 51.52 -56.83 -14.72
N GLY A 594 52.41 -57.53 -14.02
CA GLY A 594 53.44 -56.87 -13.22
C GLY A 594 54.36 -56.09 -14.15
N ASN A 595 54.00 -54.83 -14.39
CA ASN A 595 54.83 -53.68 -14.78
C ASN A 595 53.89 -52.55 -15.19
N ASP A 596 53.59 -51.67 -14.24
CA ASP A 596 53.81 -50.22 -14.36
C ASP A 596 53.77 -49.57 -12.97
#